data_AF-A0A151B7J6-F1
#
_entry.id   AF-A0A151B7J6-F1
#
_cell.length_a   1.000
_cell.length_b   1.000
_cell.length_c   1.000
_cell.angle_alpha   90.00
_cell.angle_beta   90.00
_cell.angle_gamma   90.00
#
_symmetry.space_group_name_H-M   'P 1'
#
loop_
_entity.id
_entity.type
_entity.pdbx_description
1 polymer ?
#
loop_
_entity_poly.entity_id
_entity_poly.type
_entity_poly.pdbx_seq_one_letter_code
_entity_poly.pdbx_strand_id
1 'polypeptide(L)' 'MLKQLLERRIGHLSNAEFAVIMQITEDDIKFNRVSFKKHTDLEYVLDIAVRSVKLLRKCA' A
#
# COMPACT_ATOMS: atom_id res chain seq x y z
N MET A 1 -7.88 -4.22 -9.79
CA MET A 1 -8.41 -4.87 -8.58
C MET A 1 -7.88 -4.24 -7.29
N LEU A 2 -6.56 -4.23 -7.04
CA LEU A 2 -5.96 -3.63 -5.84
C LEU A 2 -6.35 -2.16 -5.60
N LYS A 3 -6.29 -1.32 -6.64
CA LYS A 3 -6.73 0.08 -6.56
C LYS A 3 -8.17 0.22 -6.04
N GLN A 4 -9.11 -0.53 -6.62
CA GLN A 4 -10.51 -0.52 -6.21
C GLN A 4 -10.71 -0.98 -4.76
N LEU A 5 -9.93 -1.97 -4.31
CA LEU A 5 -9.97 -2.43 -2.91
C LEU A 5 -9.48 -1.35 -1.95
N LEU A 6 -8.43 -0.60 -2.32
CA LEU A 6 -7.98 0.54 -1.54
C LEU A 6 -8.99 1.67 -1.56
N GLU A 7 -9.56 2.00 -2.72
CA GLU A 7 -10.56 3.07 -2.83
C GLU A 7 -11.79 2.81 -1.93
N ARG A 8 -12.18 1.54 -1.75
CA ARG A 8 -13.23 1.15 -0.78
C ARG A 8 -12.88 1.45 0.67
N ARG A 9 -11.59 1.56 1.04
CA ARG A 9 -11.11 1.82 2.41
C ARG A 9 -10.80 3.29 2.69
N ILE A 10 -10.32 4.02 1.69
CA ILE A 10 -9.75 5.37 1.85
C ILE A 10 -10.42 6.44 0.98
N GLY A 11 -11.46 6.06 0.23
CA GLY A 11 -12.10 6.93 -0.76
C GLY A 11 -11.27 7.05 -2.04
N HIS A 12 -11.54 8.10 -2.81
CA HIS A 12 -10.90 8.33 -4.11
C HIS A 12 -9.36 8.24 -4.02
N LEU A 13 -8.73 7.57 -4.99
CA LEU A 13 -7.28 7.48 -5.11
C LEU A 13 -6.89 7.78 -6.55
N SER A 14 -6.10 8.82 -6.77
CA SER A 14 -5.61 9.14 -8.12
C SER A 14 -4.64 8.06 -8.61
N ASN A 15 -4.44 7.97 -9.94
CA ASN A 15 -3.47 7.02 -10.50
C ASN A 15 -2.03 7.34 -10.06
N ALA A 16 -1.71 8.63 -9.89
CA ALA A 16 -0.40 9.07 -9.43
C ALA A 16 -0.16 8.68 -7.96
N GLU A 17 -1.12 8.98 -7.07
CA GLU A 17 -1.04 8.52 -5.67
C GLU A 17 -0.93 6.99 -5.61
N PHE A 18 -1.77 6.27 -6.37
CA PHE A 18 -1.74 4.81 -6.38
C PHE A 18 -0.38 4.25 -6.78
N ALA A 19 0.28 4.81 -7.80
CA ALA A 19 1.60 4.36 -8.22
C ALA A 19 2.65 4.53 -7.11
N VAL A 20 2.69 5.70 -6.46
CA VAL A 20 3.62 5.98 -5.35
C VAL A 20 3.36 5.04 -4.18
N ILE A 21 2.10 4.84 -3.82
CA ILE A 21 1.71 3.98 -2.69
C ILE A 21 2.05 2.53 -2.95
N MET A 22 1.87 2.04 -4.18
CA MET A 22 2.23 0.68 -4.53
C MET A 22 3.74 0.46 -4.45
N GLN A 23 4.55 1.43 -4.87
CA GLN A 23 6.01 1.35 -4.73
C GLN A 23 6.43 1.24 -3.25
N ILE A 24 5.90 2.12 -2.39
CA ILE A 24 6.18 2.08 -0.95
C ILE A 24 5.75 0.74 -0.33
N THR A 25 4.56 0.26 -0.72
CA THR A 25 4.00 -1.00 -0.21
C THR A 25 4.85 -2.21 -0.64
N GLU A 26 5.30 -2.22 -1.89
CA GLU A 26 6.17 -3.27 -2.42
C GLU A 26 7.53 -3.28 -1.71
N ASP A 27 8.15 -2.11 -1.53
CA ASP A 27 9.44 -1.98 -0.85
C ASP A 27 9.37 -2.43 0.62
N ASP A 28 8.30 -2.08 1.33
CA ASP A 28 8.05 -2.56 2.71
C ASP A 28 7.94 -4.08 2.74
N ILE A 29 7.08 -4.67 1.90
CA ILE A 29 6.86 -6.12 1.87
C ILE A 29 8.16 -6.86 1.50
N LYS A 30 8.89 -6.34 0.52
CA LYS A 30 10.15 -6.92 0.07
C LYS A 30 11.16 -6.96 1.21
N PHE A 31 11.34 -5.84 1.91
CA PHE A 31 12.30 -5.74 3.00
C PHE A 31 11.86 -6.52 4.24
N ASN A 32 10.61 -6.34 4.70
CA ASN A 32 10.13 -6.84 5.99
C ASN A 32 9.56 -8.26 5.96
N ARG A 33 9.18 -8.77 4.79
CA ARG A 33 8.56 -10.10 4.64
C ARG A 33 9.41 -11.01 3.76
N VAL A 34 9.60 -10.64 2.50
CA VAL A 34 10.24 -11.52 1.49
C VAL A 34 11.68 -11.82 1.85
N SER A 35 12.49 -10.81 2.21
CA SER A 35 13.89 -11.00 2.65
C SER A 35 14.02 -11.92 3.87
N PHE A 36 12.97 -11.98 4.70
CA PHE A 36 12.89 -12.86 5.87
C PHE A 36 12.20 -14.21 5.58
N LYS A 37 11.95 -14.54 4.31
CA LYS A 37 11.22 -15.75 3.86
C LYS A 37 9.82 -15.87 4.48
N LYS A 38 9.21 -14.74 4.85
CA LYS A 38 7.83 -14.68 5.35
C LYS A 38 6.88 -14.48 4.19
N HIS A 39 5.71 -15.10 4.29
CA HIS A 39 4.61 -14.85 3.36
C HIS A 39 3.81 -13.61 3.77
N THR A 40 3.06 -13.06 2.82
CA THR A 40 2.09 -12.01 3.05
C THR A 40 0.74 -12.46 2.51
N ASP A 41 -0.33 -11.95 3.11
CA ASP A 41 -1.67 -12.06 2.58
C ASP A 41 -2.13 -10.71 2.02
N LEU A 42 -3.30 -10.71 1.38
CA LEU A 42 -3.87 -9.52 0.78
C LEU A 42 -4.23 -8.46 1.84
N GLU A 43 -4.64 -8.85 3.04
CA GLU A 43 -5.00 -7.87 4.06
C GLU A 43 -3.80 -7.09 4.57
N TYR A 44 -2.69 -7.78 4.81
CA TYR A 44 -1.44 -7.16 5.20
C TYR A 44 -0.95 -6.15 4.14
N VAL A 45 -1.08 -6.50 2.84
CA VAL A 45 -0.76 -5.59 1.73
C VAL A 45 -1.64 -4.34 1.78
N LEU A 46 -2.96 -4.51 1.95
CA LEU A 46 -3.91 -3.40 2.00
C LEU A 46 -3.69 -2.52 3.23
N ASP A 47 -3.33 -3.09 4.38
CA ASP A 47 -3.03 -2.34 5.60
C ASP A 47 -1.80 -1.44 5.46
N ILE A 48 -0.72 -1.95 4.85
CA ILE A 48 0.46 -1.12 4.54
C ILE A 48 0.06 0.00 3.59
N ALA A 49 -0.60 -0.32 2.48
CA ALA A 49 -1.00 0.67 1.48
C ALA A 49 -1.91 1.77 2.08
N VAL A 50 -2.87 1.41 2.95
CA VAL A 50 -3.73 2.38 3.65
C VAL A 50 -2.92 3.31 4.56
N ARG A 51 -1.95 2.77 5.31
CA ARG A 51 -1.06 3.58 6.17
C ARG A 51 -0.21 4.52 5.32
N SER A 52 0.36 4.03 4.22
CA SER A 52 1.14 4.81 3.27
C SER A 52 0.32 5.95 2.68
N VAL A 53 -0.95 5.73 2.31
CA VAL A 53 -1.82 6.81 1.77
C VAL A 53 -2.06 7.89 2.83
N LYS A 54 -2.38 7.47 4.06
CA LYS A 54 -2.62 8.42 5.16
C LYS A 54 -1.38 9.27 5.45
N LEU A 55 -0.18 8.69 5.32
CA LEU A 55 1.08 9.42 5.47
C LEU A 55 1.33 10.35 4.29
N LEU A 56 1.22 9.85 3.05
CA LEU A 56 1.45 10.64 1.84
C LEU A 56 0.57 11.90 1.82
N ARG A 57 -0.71 11.77 2.14
CA ARG A 57 -1.67 12.90 2.18
C ARG A 57 -1.43 13.90 3.31
N LYS A 58 -0.68 13.52 4.35
CA LYS A 58 -0.31 14.45 5.42
C LYS A 58 0.97 15.24 5.10
N CYS A 59 1.78 14.71 4.18
CA CYS A 59 3.07 15.30 3.80
C CYS A 59 2.99 16.08 2.47
N ALA A 60 1.97 15.84 1.65
CA ALA A 60 1.66 16.58 0.42
C ALA A 60 0.80 17.81 0.73
#